data_AF-A0A930UYC4-F1
#
_entry.id   AF-A0A930UYC4-F1
#
_cell.length_a   1.000
_cell.length_b   1.000
_cell.length_c   1.000
_cell.angle_alpha   90.00
_cell.angle_beta   90.00
_cell.angle_gamma   90.00
#
_symmetry.space_group_name_H-M   'P 1'
#
loop_
_entity.id
_entity.type
_entity.pdbx_description
1 polymer ?
#
loop_
_entity_poly.entity_id
_entity_poly.type
_entity_poly.pdbx_seq_one_letter_code
_entity_poly.pdbx_strand_id
1 'polypeptide(L)'
;MTAVQALSIGELSARTGVGISTLRAWERATGFPAAARTTGGQRRYPIVTVEQVGRVQTERQRGLSLADAVAAVHAAAEVGDGSLYAGLRRAFPQLDVLRLGVRTMLSMTWSIEDESMAHASRPLLLGCFQTSRSFEVAGNRWRELGRTGRYSAVFSDFERTDADSTPARVALPSDSALLNEWAIVVLDPEMSAVLCAWEQPRRPGADRVFEAVLTLEPEAARHAARLLLQSTEGALPELERQLGGPLGASQGQASRATSLLHRFASYTDAAHRGA
;
A
#
# COMPACT_ATOMS: atom_id res chain seq x y z
N MET A 1 26.30 -7.66 -2.88
CA MET A 1 25.98 -7.79 -1.43
C MET A 1 25.80 -6.40 -0.84
N THR A 2 24.65 -5.77 -1.06
CA THR A 2 24.38 -4.40 -0.62
C THR A 2 24.33 -4.35 0.90
N ALA A 3 25.25 -3.63 1.54
CA ALA A 3 25.32 -3.53 2.99
C ALA A 3 24.04 -2.88 3.53
N VAL A 4 23.31 -3.59 4.39
CA VAL A 4 22.17 -3.04 5.12
C VAL A 4 22.69 -1.87 5.97
N GLN A 5 22.30 -0.65 5.64
CA GLN A 5 22.73 0.55 6.37
C GLN A 5 22.20 0.47 7.81
N ALA A 6 23.13 0.34 8.77
CA ALA A 6 22.82 0.24 10.19
C ALA A 6 23.47 1.40 10.96
N LEU A 7 22.68 2.08 11.77
CA LEU A 7 23.02 3.30 12.50
C LEU A 7 23.69 3.00 13.84
N SER A 8 24.62 3.85 14.25
CA SER A 8 25.06 3.96 15.65
C SER A 8 23.96 4.59 16.53
N ILE A 9 24.10 4.48 17.85
CA ILE A 9 23.16 5.13 18.79
C ILE A 9 23.20 6.66 18.69
N GLY A 10 24.35 7.23 18.32
CA GLY A 10 24.49 8.67 18.11
C GLY A 10 23.71 9.14 16.89
N GLU A 11 23.81 8.40 15.78
CA GLU A 11 23.05 8.71 14.55
C GLU A 11 21.55 8.49 14.75
N LEU A 12 21.14 7.43 15.47
CA LEU A 12 19.74 7.22 15.81
C LEU A 12 19.19 8.39 16.66
N SER A 13 19.96 8.84 17.65
CA SER A 13 19.58 9.98 18.49
C SER A 13 19.47 11.28 17.68
N ALA A 14 20.46 11.56 16.83
CA ALA A 14 20.47 12.75 15.98
C ALA A 14 19.27 12.78 15.00
N ARG A 15 18.89 11.62 14.43
CA ARG A 15 17.78 11.53 13.47
C ARG A 15 16.39 11.54 14.11
N THR A 16 16.27 11.05 15.35
CA THR A 16 14.98 10.95 16.04
C THR A 16 14.71 12.12 16.98
N GLY A 17 15.74 12.91 17.32
CA GLY A 17 15.66 13.94 18.35
C GLY A 17 15.50 13.38 19.78
N VAL A 18 15.48 12.04 19.95
CA VAL A 18 15.42 11.40 21.26
C VAL A 18 16.83 11.23 21.79
N GLY A 19 17.09 11.76 23.00
CA GLY A 19 18.41 11.71 23.62
C GLY A 19 18.92 10.27 23.82
N ILE A 20 20.24 10.07 23.67
CA ILE A 20 20.90 8.76 23.83
C ILE A 20 20.55 8.09 25.17
N SER A 21 20.52 8.86 26.26
CA SER A 21 20.15 8.37 27.59
C SER A 21 18.71 7.84 27.63
N THR A 22 17.78 8.54 26.98
CA THR A 22 16.37 8.14 26.86
C THR A 22 16.21 6.87 26.03
N LEU A 23 16.90 6.77 24.88
CA LEU A 23 16.89 5.55 24.06
C LEU A 23 17.40 4.33 24.84
N ARG A 24 18.48 4.49 25.63
CA ARG A 24 19.00 3.42 26.50
C ARG A 24 18.07 3.10 27.67
N ALA A 25 17.30 4.07 28.15
CA ALA A 25 16.30 3.84 29.19
C ALA A 25 15.12 3.05 28.65
N TRP A 26 14.67 3.36 27.43
CA TRP A 26 13.62 2.60 26.75
C TRP A 26 14.07 1.16 26.49
N GLU A 27 15.27 0.98 25.94
CA GLU A 27 15.80 -0.36 25.62
C GLU A 27 15.87 -1.24 26.87
N ARG A 28 16.25 -0.68 28.02
CA ARG A 28 16.27 -1.43 29.29
C ARG A 28 14.89 -1.75 29.84
N ALA A 29 13.91 -0.86 29.63
CA ALA A 29 12.57 -1.01 30.19
C ALA A 29 11.67 -1.92 29.36
N THR A 30 11.81 -1.90 28.03
CA THR A 30 10.91 -2.60 27.10
C THR A 30 11.61 -3.49 26.09
N GLY A 31 12.95 -3.48 26.03
CA GLY A 31 13.71 -4.15 24.96
C GLY A 31 13.79 -3.35 23.65
N PHE A 32 13.15 -2.18 23.57
CA PHE A 32 13.12 -1.32 22.38
C PHE A 32 13.81 0.03 22.61
N PRO A 33 14.62 0.55 21.67
CA PRO A 33 14.97 -0.05 20.38
C PRO A 33 16.00 -1.18 20.51
N ALA A 34 15.82 -2.26 19.76
CA ALA A 34 16.71 -3.41 19.80
C ALA A 34 17.93 -3.21 18.88
N ALA A 35 19.14 -3.28 19.44
CA ALA A 35 20.37 -3.20 18.67
C ALA A 35 20.84 -4.58 18.18
N ALA A 36 21.15 -4.70 16.89
CA ALA A 36 21.97 -5.80 16.38
C ALA A 36 23.44 -5.59 16.79
N ARG A 37 24.16 -6.68 17.05
CA ARG A 37 25.61 -6.63 17.31
C ARG A 37 26.37 -6.99 16.05
N THR A 38 27.35 -6.18 15.68
CA THR A 38 28.29 -6.52 14.59
C THR A 38 29.27 -7.61 15.04
N THR A 39 30.01 -8.20 14.10
CA THR A 39 31.10 -9.16 14.39
C THR A 39 32.16 -8.58 15.34
N GLY A 40 32.34 -7.25 15.33
CA GLY A 40 33.20 -6.52 16.26
C GLY A 40 32.52 -6.10 17.57
N GLY A 41 31.34 -6.63 17.89
CA GLY A 41 30.61 -6.39 19.15
C GLY A 41 29.90 -5.04 19.26
N GLN A 42 29.88 -4.22 18.20
CA GLN A 42 29.28 -2.89 18.27
C GLN A 42 27.77 -2.95 18.06
N ARG A 43 27.02 -2.19 18.87
CA ARG A 43 25.58 -2.00 18.68
C ARG A 43 25.30 -1.22 17.40
N ARG A 44 24.38 -1.72 16.58
CA ARG A 44 23.89 -1.10 15.37
C ARG A 44 22.37 -1.26 15.26
N TYR A 45 21.71 -0.19 14.85
CA TYR A 45 20.26 -0.12 14.71
C TYR A 45 19.88 -0.11 13.23
N PRO A 46 18.95 -0.96 12.79
CA PRO A 46 18.39 -0.86 11.45
C PRO A 46 17.83 0.55 11.18
N ILE A 47 17.91 1.03 9.93
CA ILE A 47 17.41 2.37 9.57
C ILE A 47 15.92 2.57 9.92
N VAL A 48 15.10 1.52 9.81
CA VAL A 48 13.67 1.51 10.18
C VAL A 48 13.42 1.89 11.65
N THR A 49 14.41 1.68 12.52
CA THR A 49 14.34 2.05 13.95
C THR A 49 14.06 3.54 14.14
N VAL A 50 14.49 4.40 13.20
CA VAL A 50 14.23 5.85 13.25
C VAL A 50 12.72 6.12 13.23
N GLU A 51 12.00 5.50 12.30
CA GLU A 51 10.55 5.66 12.17
C GLU A 51 9.83 5.09 13.39
N GLN A 52 10.23 3.89 13.83
CA GLN A 52 9.65 3.22 15.00
C GLN A 52 9.79 4.07 16.27
N VAL A 53 10.97 4.68 16.50
CA VAL A 53 11.21 5.58 17.63
C VAL A 53 10.32 6.83 17.53
N GLY A 54 10.15 7.38 16.33
CA GLY A 54 9.24 8.50 16.09
C GLY A 54 7.77 8.17 16.38
N ARG A 55 7.31 6.98 15.99
CA ARG A 55 5.97 6.48 16.32
C ARG A 55 5.78 6.30 17.83
N VAL A 56 6.74 5.68 18.52
CA VAL A 56 6.70 5.57 20.00
C VAL A 56 6.60 6.95 20.65
N GLN A 57 7.37 7.93 20.18
CA GLN A 57 7.32 9.29 20.73
C GLN A 57 5.93 9.93 20.52
N THR A 58 5.33 9.76 19.35
CA THR A 58 4.00 10.28 19.01
C THR A 58 2.91 9.66 19.88
N GLU A 59 2.91 8.35 20.06
CA GLU A 59 1.94 7.65 20.91
C GLU A 59 2.08 8.02 22.38
N ARG A 60 3.32 8.23 22.85
CA ARG A 60 3.56 8.76 24.19
C ARG A 60 3.05 10.18 24.38
N GLN A 61 3.15 11.05 23.36
CA GLN A 61 2.56 12.39 23.41
C GLN A 61 1.02 12.35 23.42
N ARG A 62 0.42 11.27 22.92
CA ARG A 62 -1.03 10.99 22.96
C ARG A 62 -1.50 10.36 24.27
N GLY A 63 -0.59 10.14 25.21
CA GLY A 63 -0.90 9.65 26.55
C GLY A 63 -0.69 8.16 26.77
N LEU A 64 -0.19 7.41 25.78
CA LEU A 64 0.14 6.00 25.98
C LEU A 64 1.36 5.85 26.89
N SER A 65 1.36 4.79 27.70
CA SER A 65 2.55 4.39 28.44
C SER A 65 3.67 3.98 27.49
N LEU A 66 4.94 4.00 27.94
CA LEU A 66 6.05 3.54 27.11
C LEU A 66 5.87 2.08 26.67
N ALA A 67 5.39 1.23 27.58
CA ALA A 67 5.18 -0.18 27.29
C ALA A 67 4.09 -0.37 26.23
N ASP A 68 2.97 0.35 26.35
CA ASP A 68 1.86 0.26 25.40
C ASP A 68 2.22 0.86 24.04
N ALA A 69 2.93 1.99 24.01
CA ALA A 69 3.40 2.61 22.78
C ALA A 69 4.40 1.70 22.04
N VAL A 70 5.29 1.02 22.77
CA VAL A 70 6.23 0.06 22.20
C VAL A 70 5.50 -1.20 21.74
N ALA A 71 4.54 -1.72 22.50
CA ALA A 71 3.71 -2.85 22.11
C ALA A 71 2.88 -2.55 20.85
N ALA A 72 2.31 -1.36 20.72
CA ALA A 72 1.58 -0.93 19.53
C ALA A 72 2.48 -0.87 18.28
N VAL A 73 3.71 -0.37 18.43
CA VAL A 73 4.70 -0.32 17.33
C VAL A 73 5.20 -1.73 16.96
N HIS A 74 5.36 -2.63 17.94
CA HIS A 74 5.71 -4.03 17.68
C HIS A 74 4.56 -4.81 17.06
N ALA A 75 3.32 -4.62 17.52
CA ALA A 75 2.14 -5.23 16.90
C ALA A 75 2.02 -4.81 15.42
N ALA A 76 2.25 -3.53 15.12
CA ALA A 76 2.32 -3.03 13.74
C ALA A 76 3.53 -3.53 12.92
N ALA A 77 4.55 -4.11 13.56
CA ALA A 77 5.75 -4.62 12.89
C ALA A 77 5.80 -6.16 12.77
N GLU A 78 5.14 -6.89 13.68
CA GLU A 78 4.95 -8.35 13.67
C GLU A 78 3.91 -8.77 12.61
N VAL A 79 2.92 -7.91 12.36
CA VAL A 79 2.18 -7.92 11.09
C VAL A 79 3.15 -7.38 10.05
N GLY A 80 3.70 -8.22 9.16
CA GLY A 80 4.58 -7.73 8.11
C GLY A 80 3.82 -6.74 7.22
N ASP A 81 3.92 -5.43 7.48
CA ASP A 81 3.14 -4.44 6.72
C ASP A 81 1.65 -4.41 7.01
N GLY A 82 0.95 -5.44 6.55
CA GLY A 82 -0.48 -5.40 6.17
C GLY A 82 -0.78 -4.37 5.07
N SER A 83 -0.13 -3.22 5.12
CA SER A 83 -0.14 -2.07 4.23
C SER A 83 0.50 -2.40 2.89
N LEU A 84 -0.27 -2.19 1.83
CA LEU A 84 0.23 -2.26 0.47
C LEU A 84 1.13 -1.05 0.19
N TYR A 85 0.73 0.15 0.62
CA TYR A 85 1.49 1.38 0.40
C TYR A 85 2.92 1.31 0.99
N ALA A 86 3.05 0.95 2.28
CA ALA A 86 4.34 0.87 2.96
C ALA A 86 5.22 -0.25 2.38
N GLY A 87 4.62 -1.40 2.07
CA GLY A 87 5.31 -2.51 1.41
C GLY A 87 5.87 -2.10 0.05
N LEU A 88 5.08 -1.41 -0.77
CA LEU A 88 5.49 -0.95 -2.09
C LEU A 88 6.60 0.11 -2.00
N ARG A 89 6.45 1.11 -1.11
CA ARG A 89 7.48 2.15 -0.89
C ARG A 89 8.82 1.58 -0.41
N ARG A 90 8.79 0.49 0.37
CA ARG A 90 9.99 -0.19 0.85
C ARG A 90 10.71 -0.94 -0.28
N ALA A 91 9.95 -1.59 -1.15
CA ALA A 91 10.50 -2.35 -2.28
C ALA A 91 10.95 -1.46 -3.45
N PHE A 92 10.27 -0.34 -3.68
CA PHE A 92 10.52 0.58 -4.78
C PHE A 92 10.69 2.03 -4.26
N PRO A 93 11.79 2.31 -3.54
CA PRO A 93 12.00 3.63 -2.91
C PRO A 93 12.11 4.79 -3.91
N GLN A 94 12.42 4.49 -5.17
CA GLN A 94 12.52 5.45 -6.27
C GLN A 94 11.18 6.01 -6.75
N LEU A 95 10.06 5.38 -6.40
CA LEU A 95 8.74 5.84 -6.86
C LEU A 95 8.36 7.16 -6.18
N ASP A 96 7.94 8.14 -6.97
CA ASP A 96 7.48 9.43 -6.47
C ASP A 96 6.19 9.30 -5.65
N VAL A 97 6.07 10.18 -4.65
CA VAL A 97 4.89 10.27 -3.80
C VAL A 97 4.12 11.55 -4.16
N LEU A 98 2.83 11.38 -4.44
CA LEU A 98 1.91 12.45 -4.79
C LEU A 98 0.94 12.70 -3.63
N ARG A 99 0.61 13.96 -3.35
CA ARG A 99 -0.50 14.30 -2.44
C ARG A 99 -1.74 14.63 -3.26
N LEU A 100 -2.77 13.79 -3.14
CA LEU A 100 -3.95 13.83 -4.00
C LEU A 100 -5.24 13.96 -3.19
N GLY A 101 -6.19 14.73 -3.70
CA GLY A 101 -7.56 14.76 -3.18
C GLY A 101 -8.42 13.64 -3.79
N VAL A 102 -9.60 13.42 -3.21
CA VAL A 102 -10.55 12.36 -3.63
C VAL A 102 -10.89 12.43 -5.12
N ARG A 103 -11.13 13.63 -5.67
CA ARG A 103 -11.48 13.82 -7.08
C ARG A 103 -10.38 13.32 -8.01
N THR A 104 -9.12 13.65 -7.72
CA THR A 104 -7.98 13.21 -8.52
C THR A 104 -7.75 11.71 -8.40
N MET A 105 -7.90 11.15 -7.18
CA MET A 105 -7.85 9.69 -6.96
C MET A 105 -8.88 8.94 -7.81
N LEU A 106 -10.12 9.44 -7.84
CA LEU A 106 -11.19 8.89 -8.70
C LEU A 106 -10.84 8.97 -10.18
N SER A 107 -10.43 10.16 -10.67
CA SER A 107 -10.05 10.34 -12.08
C SER A 107 -8.91 9.41 -12.50
N MET A 108 -7.89 9.24 -11.66
CA MET A 108 -6.79 8.29 -11.94
C MET A 108 -7.29 6.85 -11.95
N THR A 109 -8.08 6.45 -10.96
CA THR A 109 -8.64 5.10 -10.87
C THR A 109 -9.50 4.77 -12.08
N TRP A 110 -10.43 5.65 -12.46
CA TRP A 110 -11.28 5.44 -13.64
C TRP A 110 -10.48 5.41 -14.95
N SER A 111 -9.42 6.21 -15.06
CA SER A 111 -8.54 6.17 -16.23
C SER A 111 -7.87 4.80 -16.38
N ILE A 112 -7.39 4.24 -15.26
CA ILE A 112 -6.77 2.91 -15.22
C ILE A 112 -7.80 1.83 -15.54
N GLU A 113 -8.99 1.87 -14.93
CA GLU A 113 -10.08 0.93 -15.18
C GLU A 113 -10.51 0.94 -16.66
N ASP A 114 -10.71 2.13 -17.24
CA ASP A 114 -11.16 2.28 -18.62
C ASP A 114 -10.09 1.86 -19.64
N GLU A 115 -8.82 2.19 -19.39
CA GLU A 115 -7.71 1.71 -20.22
C GLU A 115 -7.61 0.18 -20.16
N SER A 116 -7.82 -0.40 -18.99
CA SER A 116 -7.86 -1.86 -18.79
C SER A 116 -9.01 -2.52 -19.57
N MET A 117 -10.21 -1.92 -19.60
CA MET A 117 -11.35 -2.44 -20.38
C MET A 117 -11.19 -2.29 -21.89
N ALA A 118 -10.53 -1.24 -22.36
CA ALA A 118 -10.50 -0.89 -23.78
C ALA A 118 -9.75 -1.91 -24.68
N HIS A 119 -8.89 -2.74 -24.11
CA HIS A 119 -7.97 -3.59 -24.89
C HIS A 119 -8.27 -5.09 -24.84
N ALA A 120 -9.28 -5.52 -24.07
CA ALA A 120 -9.74 -6.91 -24.00
C ALA A 120 -8.61 -7.95 -23.77
N SER A 121 -7.50 -7.53 -23.17
CA SER A 121 -6.29 -8.31 -22.93
C SER A 121 -6.41 -9.27 -21.72
N ARG A 122 -7.61 -9.34 -21.13
CA ARG A 122 -7.98 -10.17 -19.98
C ARG A 122 -7.03 -9.95 -18.79
N PRO A 123 -7.02 -8.74 -18.21
CA PRO A 123 -6.14 -8.38 -17.11
C PRO A 123 -6.47 -9.15 -15.82
N LEU A 124 -5.50 -9.23 -14.91
CA LEU A 124 -5.74 -9.51 -13.50
C LEU A 124 -5.91 -8.18 -12.77
N LEU A 125 -7.03 -8.01 -12.06
CA LEU A 125 -7.40 -6.76 -11.40
C LEU A 125 -7.63 -6.93 -9.90
N LEU A 126 -6.91 -6.17 -9.06
CA LEU A 126 -7.10 -6.17 -7.60
C LEU A 126 -7.45 -4.77 -7.12
N GLY A 127 -8.44 -4.66 -6.24
CA GLY A 127 -8.90 -3.38 -5.69
C GLY A 127 -8.99 -3.38 -4.18
N CYS A 128 -8.44 -2.37 -3.52
CA CYS A 128 -8.66 -2.14 -2.10
C CYS A 128 -9.65 -1.00 -1.91
N PHE A 129 -10.72 -1.29 -1.17
CA PHE A 129 -11.75 -0.33 -0.80
C PHE A 129 -11.74 -0.19 0.72
N GLN A 130 -11.65 1.05 1.19
CA GLN A 130 -11.68 1.35 2.63
C GLN A 130 -12.97 0.87 3.32
N THR A 131 -14.08 0.80 2.59
CA THR A 131 -15.35 0.24 3.07
C THR A 131 -16.09 -0.50 1.94
N SER A 132 -16.87 -1.49 2.31
CA SER A 132 -17.73 -2.28 1.42
C SER A 132 -18.76 -1.40 0.73
N ARG A 133 -19.25 -0.35 1.40
CA ARG A 133 -20.10 0.68 0.80
C ARG A 133 -19.41 1.42 -0.35
N SER A 134 -18.12 1.75 -0.20
CA SER A 134 -17.34 2.35 -1.30
C SER A 134 -17.25 1.40 -2.49
N PHE A 135 -17.10 0.09 -2.24
CA PHE A 135 -17.15 -0.92 -3.29
C PHE A 135 -18.54 -1.02 -3.94
N GLU A 136 -19.63 -0.97 -3.18
CA GLU A 136 -20.99 -1.03 -3.73
C GLU A 136 -21.26 0.08 -4.74
N VAL A 137 -20.77 1.30 -4.47
CA VAL A 137 -20.85 2.44 -5.40
C VAL A 137 -20.06 2.15 -6.68
N ALA A 138 -18.88 1.53 -6.58
CA ALA A 138 -18.08 1.13 -7.73
C ALA A 138 -18.54 -0.20 -8.38
N GLY A 139 -19.47 -0.91 -7.75
CA GLY A 139 -19.70 -2.33 -7.94
C GLY A 139 -20.17 -2.71 -9.35
N ASN A 140 -20.94 -1.84 -10.02
CA ASN A 140 -21.32 -2.07 -11.42
C ASN A 140 -20.09 -2.14 -12.33
N ARG A 141 -19.13 -1.22 -12.17
CA ARG A 141 -17.89 -1.20 -12.96
C ARG A 141 -17.02 -2.40 -12.63
N TRP A 142 -16.85 -2.71 -11.35
CA TRP A 142 -16.01 -3.83 -10.91
C TRP A 142 -16.59 -5.20 -11.27
N ARG A 143 -17.91 -5.35 -11.35
CA ARG A 143 -18.55 -6.55 -11.91
C ARG A 143 -18.25 -6.72 -13.40
N GLU A 144 -18.29 -5.63 -14.18
CA GLU A 144 -17.98 -5.69 -15.62
C GLU A 144 -16.49 -5.98 -15.87
N LEU A 145 -15.60 -5.32 -15.11
CA LEU A 145 -14.17 -5.60 -15.10
C LEU A 145 -13.90 -7.07 -14.73
N GLY A 146 -14.61 -7.62 -13.75
CA GLY A 146 -14.48 -9.03 -13.38
C GLY A 146 -14.95 -10.00 -14.45
N ARG A 147 -15.99 -9.66 -15.22
CA ARG A 147 -16.46 -10.50 -16.33
C ARG A 147 -15.48 -10.55 -17.50
N THR A 148 -14.78 -9.46 -17.77
CA THR A 148 -13.89 -9.31 -18.94
C THR A 148 -12.43 -9.66 -18.62
N GLY A 149 -12.03 -9.55 -17.35
CA GLY A 149 -10.72 -9.91 -16.85
C GLY A 149 -10.42 -11.42 -16.83
N ARG A 150 -9.15 -11.75 -16.62
CA ARG A 150 -8.70 -13.12 -16.32
C ARG A 150 -9.02 -13.49 -14.87
N TYR A 151 -8.90 -12.54 -13.96
CA TYR A 151 -9.26 -12.70 -12.55
C TYR A 151 -9.45 -11.32 -11.93
N SER A 152 -10.39 -11.20 -11.00
CA SER A 152 -10.51 -9.99 -10.19
C SER A 152 -10.84 -10.27 -8.73
N ALA A 153 -10.26 -9.48 -7.84
CA ALA A 153 -10.56 -9.53 -6.42
C ALA A 153 -10.64 -8.13 -5.81
N VAL A 154 -11.49 -7.99 -4.80
CA VAL A 154 -11.68 -6.76 -4.03
C VAL A 154 -11.48 -7.04 -2.55
N PHE A 155 -10.77 -6.15 -1.87
CA PHE A 155 -10.39 -6.24 -0.47
C PHE A 155 -11.10 -5.12 0.29
N SER A 156 -11.89 -5.46 1.31
CA SER A 156 -12.63 -4.46 2.10
C SER A 156 -13.14 -5.05 3.43
N ASP A 157 -13.93 -4.28 4.17
CA ASP A 157 -14.56 -4.66 5.45
C ASP A 157 -15.79 -5.59 5.27
N PHE A 158 -15.76 -6.48 4.26
CA PHE A 158 -16.84 -7.43 4.04
C PHE A 158 -17.03 -8.34 5.26
N GLU A 159 -18.27 -8.78 5.49
CA GLU A 159 -18.59 -9.69 6.59
C GLU A 159 -17.82 -11.02 6.50
N ARG A 160 -17.61 -11.52 5.28
CA ARG A 160 -16.86 -12.75 5.02
C ARG A 160 -16.22 -12.75 3.63
N THR A 161 -15.12 -13.50 3.50
CA THR A 161 -14.51 -13.77 2.20
C THR A 161 -15.41 -14.66 1.36
N ASP A 162 -15.58 -14.28 0.09
CA ASP A 162 -16.31 -15.02 -0.95
C ASP A 162 -15.40 -15.10 -2.18
N ALA A 163 -14.61 -16.17 -2.26
CA ALA A 163 -13.64 -16.38 -3.33
C ALA A 163 -14.29 -16.73 -4.67
N ASP A 164 -15.55 -17.20 -4.65
CA ASP A 164 -16.28 -17.65 -5.83
C ASP A 164 -17.08 -16.53 -6.50
N SER A 165 -17.25 -15.39 -5.84
CA SER A 165 -17.90 -14.23 -6.46
C SER A 165 -17.03 -13.60 -7.55
N THR A 166 -17.65 -12.79 -8.43
CA THR A 166 -16.93 -12.02 -9.45
C THR A 166 -17.26 -10.53 -9.31
N PRO A 167 -16.31 -9.67 -8.87
CA PRO A 167 -14.97 -10.01 -8.37
C PRO A 167 -15.02 -10.87 -7.10
N ALA A 168 -13.96 -11.63 -6.82
CA ALA A 168 -13.79 -12.31 -5.53
C ALA A 168 -13.76 -11.27 -4.40
N ARG A 169 -14.45 -11.50 -3.29
CA ARG A 169 -14.49 -10.55 -2.16
C ARG A 169 -13.64 -11.08 -1.02
N VAL A 170 -12.68 -10.30 -0.57
CA VAL A 170 -11.80 -10.63 0.55
C VAL A 170 -12.18 -9.77 1.74
N ALA A 171 -12.66 -10.43 2.81
CA ALA A 171 -12.89 -9.77 4.09
C ALA A 171 -11.55 -9.50 4.78
N LEU A 172 -11.31 -8.23 5.07
CA LEU A 172 -10.14 -7.79 5.81
C LEU A 172 -10.46 -7.74 7.31
N PRO A 173 -9.52 -8.14 8.19
CA PRO A 173 -9.62 -7.88 9.62
C PRO A 173 -9.83 -6.39 9.92
N SER A 174 -10.55 -6.08 10.99
CA SER A 174 -10.90 -4.69 11.36
C SER A 174 -9.70 -3.79 11.64
N ASP A 175 -8.55 -4.38 11.98
CA ASP A 175 -7.27 -3.71 12.23
C ASP A 175 -6.34 -3.70 11.00
N SER A 176 -6.80 -4.20 9.85
CA SER A 176 -6.01 -4.22 8.62
C SER A 176 -5.68 -2.81 8.12
N ALA A 177 -4.40 -2.55 7.87
CA ALA A 177 -3.95 -1.30 7.27
C ALA A 177 -4.58 -1.03 5.89
N LEU A 178 -4.96 -2.08 5.14
CA LEU A 178 -5.62 -1.96 3.84
C LEU A 178 -6.98 -1.26 3.92
N LEU A 179 -7.64 -1.27 5.09
CA LEU A 179 -8.89 -0.53 5.31
C LEU A 179 -8.68 0.99 5.38
N ASN A 180 -7.44 1.45 5.55
CA ASN A 180 -7.07 2.86 5.42
C ASN A 180 -6.47 3.21 4.05
N GLU A 181 -6.45 2.25 3.12
CA GLU A 181 -5.83 2.40 1.82
C GLU A 181 -6.84 2.36 0.66
N TRP A 182 -6.49 3.11 -0.38
CA TRP A 182 -7.12 3.03 -1.69
C TRP A 182 -6.12 2.37 -2.62
N ALA A 183 -6.51 1.29 -3.29
CA ALA A 183 -5.64 0.70 -4.29
C ALA A 183 -6.37 0.14 -5.51
N ILE A 184 -5.72 0.25 -6.66
CA ILE A 184 -6.00 -0.54 -7.86
C ILE A 184 -4.67 -1.07 -8.40
N VAL A 185 -4.62 -2.39 -8.62
CA VAL A 185 -3.48 -3.10 -9.19
C VAL A 185 -3.95 -3.80 -10.45
N VAL A 186 -3.30 -3.51 -11.56
CA VAL A 186 -3.55 -4.13 -12.86
C VAL A 186 -2.30 -4.89 -13.28
N LEU A 187 -2.47 -6.18 -13.56
CA LEU A 187 -1.46 -7.00 -14.20
C LEU A 187 -1.98 -7.42 -15.57
N ASP A 188 -1.35 -6.88 -16.59
CA ASP A 188 -1.65 -7.15 -17.99
C ASP A 188 -0.34 -7.16 -18.79
N PRO A 189 -0.21 -8.02 -19.82
CA PRO A 189 0.96 -8.02 -20.70
C PRO A 189 1.20 -6.66 -21.37
N GLU A 190 0.16 -5.94 -21.78
CA GLU A 190 0.29 -4.68 -22.51
C GLU A 190 0.39 -3.46 -21.58
N MET A 191 -0.24 -3.52 -20.41
CA MET A 191 -0.22 -2.42 -19.43
C MET A 191 -0.39 -2.90 -17.99
N SER A 192 0.71 -2.89 -17.22
CA SER A 192 0.63 -3.07 -15.78
C SER A 192 0.57 -1.72 -15.08
N ALA A 193 -0.20 -1.61 -14.01
CA ALA A 193 -0.34 -0.37 -13.24
C ALA A 193 -0.56 -0.64 -11.75
N VAL A 194 -0.05 0.25 -10.92
CA VAL A 194 -0.43 0.38 -9.51
C VAL A 194 -0.75 1.82 -9.24
N LEU A 195 -1.95 2.06 -8.71
CA LEU A 195 -2.23 3.24 -7.93
C LEU A 195 -2.54 2.75 -6.52
N CYS A 196 -1.70 3.08 -5.55
CA CYS A 196 -1.96 2.80 -4.14
C CYS A 196 -1.76 4.07 -3.32
N ALA A 197 -2.60 4.24 -2.31
CA ALA A 197 -2.63 5.44 -1.51
C ALA A 197 -3.09 5.11 -0.09
N TRP A 198 -2.57 5.83 0.89
CA TRP A 198 -3.09 5.80 2.25
C TRP A 198 -3.71 7.15 2.60
N GLU A 199 -4.82 7.12 3.36
CA GLU A 199 -5.48 8.34 3.82
C GLU A 199 -4.77 8.88 5.07
N GLN A 200 -4.34 10.15 5.01
CA GLN A 200 -3.68 10.78 6.14
C GLN A 200 -4.71 11.14 7.23
N PRO A 201 -4.37 11.00 8.53
CA PRO A 201 -5.24 11.41 9.61
C PRO A 201 -5.71 12.85 9.46
N ARG A 202 -7.02 13.05 9.43
CA ARG A 202 -7.64 14.35 9.19
C ARG A 202 -7.62 15.22 10.45
N ARG A 203 -7.47 16.52 10.25
CA ARG A 203 -7.95 17.51 11.23
C ARG A 203 -9.46 17.68 11.06
N PRO A 204 -10.23 17.97 12.13
CA PRO A 204 -11.66 18.22 12.01
C PRO A 204 -11.96 19.29 10.95
N GLY A 205 -12.88 18.99 10.01
CA GLY A 205 -13.29 19.90 8.93
C GLY A 205 -12.37 19.97 7.71
N ALA A 206 -11.24 19.24 7.70
CA ALA A 206 -10.36 19.18 6.53
C ALA A 206 -10.84 18.17 5.49
N ASP A 207 -10.58 18.48 4.21
CA ASP A 207 -10.80 17.57 3.09
C ASP A 207 -9.94 16.31 3.23
N ARG A 208 -10.42 15.21 2.63
CA ARG A 208 -9.68 13.95 2.56
C ARG A 208 -8.52 14.10 1.59
N VAL A 209 -7.31 13.80 2.06
CA VAL A 209 -6.07 13.86 1.30
C VAL A 209 -5.33 12.54 1.44
N PHE A 210 -4.76 12.10 0.33
CA PHE A 210 -4.05 10.85 0.20
C PHE A 210 -2.60 11.12 -0.16
N GLU A 211 -1.69 10.34 0.43
CA GLU A 211 -0.36 10.15 -0.13
C GLU A 211 -0.39 8.91 -1.01
N ALA A 212 -0.15 9.13 -2.30
CA ALA A 212 -0.33 8.15 -3.36
C ALA A 212 0.98 7.86 -4.07
N VAL A 213 1.12 6.63 -4.54
CA VAL A 213 2.12 6.19 -5.50
C VAL A 213 1.37 5.70 -6.73
N LEU A 214 1.79 6.17 -7.90
CA LEU A 214 1.34 5.71 -9.21
C LEU A 214 2.55 5.21 -9.99
N THR A 215 2.48 3.99 -10.51
CA THR A 215 3.51 3.46 -11.39
C THR A 215 2.91 2.54 -12.44
N LEU A 216 3.56 2.50 -13.61
CA LEU A 216 3.24 1.55 -14.68
C LEU A 216 4.29 0.43 -14.80
N GLU A 217 5.19 0.31 -13.82
CA GLU A 217 6.23 -0.72 -13.79
C GLU A 217 5.62 -2.11 -13.51
N PRO A 218 5.77 -3.10 -14.41
CA PRO A 218 5.20 -4.44 -14.20
C PRO A 218 5.72 -5.15 -12.95
N GLU A 219 6.99 -4.92 -12.58
CA GLU A 219 7.58 -5.50 -11.37
C GLU A 219 6.93 -4.96 -10.10
N ALA A 220 6.66 -3.66 -10.06
CA ALA A 220 5.94 -3.01 -8.96
C ALA A 220 4.49 -3.49 -8.86
N ALA A 221 3.79 -3.61 -9.99
CA ALA A 221 2.43 -4.18 -10.04
C ALA A 221 2.39 -5.62 -9.54
N ARG A 222 3.37 -6.42 -9.92
CA ARG A 222 3.42 -7.81 -9.46
C ARG A 222 3.77 -7.92 -7.99
N HIS A 223 4.67 -7.07 -7.50
CA HIS A 223 4.98 -7.01 -6.08
C HIS A 223 3.75 -6.60 -5.26
N ALA A 224 3.03 -5.55 -5.71
CA ALA A 224 1.77 -5.13 -5.10
C ALA A 224 0.74 -6.27 -5.03
N ALA A 225 0.54 -7.00 -6.13
CA ALA A 225 -0.36 -8.14 -6.14
C ALA A 225 0.04 -9.26 -5.17
N ARG A 226 1.35 -9.49 -4.98
CA ARG A 226 1.85 -10.47 -3.99
C ARG A 226 1.63 -10.00 -2.55
N LEU A 227 1.79 -8.72 -2.25
CA LEU A 227 1.49 -8.16 -0.93
C LEU A 227 0.00 -8.34 -0.60
N LEU A 228 -0.88 -8.10 -1.58
CA LEU A 228 -2.31 -8.35 -1.42
C LEU A 228 -2.63 -9.84 -1.27
N LEU A 229 -1.97 -10.73 -1.99
CA LEU A 229 -2.16 -12.18 -1.80
C LEU A 229 -1.75 -12.61 -0.38
N GLN A 230 -0.64 -12.07 0.14
CA GLN A 230 -0.15 -12.37 1.49
C GLN A 230 -1.14 -11.97 2.58
N SER A 231 -1.94 -10.91 2.36
CA SER A 231 -2.97 -10.48 3.33
C SER A 231 -4.22 -11.37 3.34
N THR A 232 -4.32 -12.38 2.46
CA THR A 232 -5.49 -13.27 2.38
C THR A 232 -5.38 -14.53 3.23
N GLU A 233 -4.23 -14.80 3.85
CA GLU A 233 -3.97 -16.04 4.60
C GLU A 233 -4.31 -17.33 3.80
N GLY A 234 -4.14 -17.28 2.48
CA GLY A 234 -4.43 -18.42 1.58
C GLY A 234 -5.87 -18.51 1.09
N ALA A 235 -6.72 -17.52 1.38
CA ALA A 235 -8.13 -17.55 0.97
C ALA A 235 -8.36 -17.40 -0.54
N LEU A 236 -7.33 -17.02 -1.32
CA LEU A 236 -7.40 -16.86 -2.77
C LEU A 236 -6.41 -17.78 -3.51
N PRO A 237 -6.63 -19.11 -3.54
CA PRO A 237 -5.76 -20.05 -4.27
C PRO A 237 -5.73 -19.76 -5.79
N GLU A 238 -6.81 -19.20 -6.32
CA GLU A 238 -6.86 -18.79 -7.71
C GLU A 238 -5.89 -17.66 -8.02
N LEU A 239 -5.86 -16.62 -7.17
CA LEU A 239 -4.93 -15.51 -7.33
C LEU A 239 -3.48 -15.98 -7.28
N GLU A 240 -3.16 -16.88 -6.35
CA GLU A 240 -1.83 -17.49 -6.25
C GLU A 240 -1.42 -18.19 -7.54
N ARG A 241 -2.33 -19.01 -8.10
CA ARG A 241 -2.12 -19.69 -9.38
C ARG A 241 -1.88 -18.69 -10.52
N GLN A 242 -2.65 -17.59 -10.58
CA GLN A 242 -2.48 -16.57 -11.60
C GLN A 242 -1.15 -15.82 -11.49
N LEU A 243 -0.66 -15.60 -10.25
CA LEU A 243 0.62 -14.96 -9.97
C LEU A 243 1.84 -15.89 -10.11
N GLY A 244 1.65 -17.18 -10.38
CA GLY A 244 2.74 -18.14 -10.59
C GLY A 244 3.39 -18.08 -11.98
N GLY A 245 2.70 -17.54 -13.01
CA GLY A 245 3.19 -17.54 -14.40
C GLY A 245 4.17 -16.38 -14.72
N PRO A 246 5.08 -16.51 -15.70
CA PRO A 246 6.08 -15.49 -16.00
C PRO A 246 5.48 -14.10 -16.32
N LEU A 247 6.20 -13.02 -16.00
CA LEU A 247 5.87 -11.67 -16.50
C LEU A 247 6.11 -11.68 -18.01
N GLY A 248 5.05 -11.48 -18.80
CA GLY A 248 5.20 -11.28 -20.24
C GLY A 248 6.03 -10.03 -20.52
N ALA A 249 6.79 -10.02 -21.62
CA ALA A 249 7.44 -8.80 -22.09
C ALA A 249 6.37 -7.76 -22.45
N SER A 250 6.44 -6.57 -21.87
CA SER A 250 5.43 -5.54 -22.12
C SER A 250 5.64 -4.89 -23.49
N GLN A 251 4.92 -5.39 -24.49
CA GLN A 251 4.83 -4.72 -25.79
C GLN A 251 3.76 -3.62 -25.70
N GLY A 252 4.11 -2.37 -26.00
CA GLY A 252 3.16 -1.25 -26.10
C GLY A 252 3.05 -0.31 -24.90
N GLN A 253 3.83 -0.53 -23.82
CA GLN A 253 3.74 0.24 -22.56
C GLN A 253 3.75 1.77 -22.75
N ALA A 254 4.60 2.30 -23.64
CA ALA A 254 4.68 3.75 -23.89
C ALA A 254 3.38 4.30 -24.51
N SER A 255 2.81 3.62 -25.50
CA SER A 255 1.53 4.03 -26.12
C SER A 255 0.39 3.95 -25.10
N ARG A 256 0.42 2.96 -24.21
CA ARG A 256 -0.56 2.78 -23.13
C ARG A 256 -0.44 3.88 -22.07
N ALA A 257 0.77 4.26 -21.71
CA ALA A 257 1.01 5.39 -20.81
C ALA A 257 0.44 6.70 -21.38
N THR A 258 0.63 6.96 -22.67
CA THR A 258 0.03 8.12 -23.34
C THR A 258 -1.51 8.08 -23.34
N SER A 259 -2.11 6.92 -23.66
CA SER A 259 -3.57 6.74 -23.64
C SER A 259 -4.14 6.99 -22.23
N LEU A 260 -3.49 6.45 -21.20
CA LEU A 260 -3.86 6.66 -19.80
C LEU A 260 -3.84 8.14 -19.42
N LEU A 261 -2.80 8.88 -19.82
CA LEU A 261 -2.70 10.32 -19.58
C LEU A 261 -3.83 11.10 -20.27
N HIS A 262 -4.20 10.73 -21.50
CA HIS A 262 -5.30 11.37 -22.23
C HIS A 262 -6.66 11.14 -21.54
N ARG A 263 -6.89 9.92 -21.04
CA ARG A 263 -8.09 9.60 -20.22
C ARG A 263 -8.12 10.42 -18.94
N PHE A 264 -6.98 10.48 -18.23
CA PHE A 264 -6.86 11.24 -17.01
C PHE A 264 -7.18 12.72 -17.22
N ALA A 265 -6.60 13.34 -18.26
CA ALA A 265 -6.89 14.72 -18.63
C ALA A 265 -8.40 14.93 -18.88
N SER A 266 -9.04 14.02 -19.61
CA SER A 266 -10.48 14.07 -19.91
C SER A 266 -11.36 14.00 -18.66
N TYR A 267 -11.03 13.12 -17.70
CA TYR A 267 -11.75 13.02 -16.44
C TYR A 267 -11.56 14.25 -15.55
N THR A 268 -10.33 14.78 -15.47
CA THR A 268 -10.06 15.98 -14.68
C THR A 268 -10.81 17.21 -15.20
N ASP A 269 -10.92 17.32 -16.53
CA ASP A 269 -11.63 18.40 -17.21
C ASP A 269 -13.16 18.28 -17.05
N ALA A 270 -13.71 17.07 -17.18
CA ALA A 270 -15.12 16.80 -16.89
C ALA A 270 -15.49 17.11 -15.43
N ALA A 271 -14.63 16.77 -14.47
CA ALA A 271 -14.82 17.07 -13.05
C ALA A 271 -14.76 18.59 -12.75
N HIS A 272 -14.00 19.35 -13.53
CA HIS A 272 -13.95 20.82 -13.42
C HIS A 272 -15.19 21.50 -13.99
N ARG A 273 -15.75 20.99 -15.09
CA ARG A 273 -16.95 21.55 -15.73
C ARG A 273 -18.26 21.29 -14.96
N GLY A 274 -18.26 20.33 -14.04
CA GLY A 274 -19.42 20.01 -13.20
C GLY A 274 -19.44 20.69 -11.82
N ALA A 275 -18.53 21.65 -11.57
CA ALA A 275 -18.40 22.40 -10.32
C ALA A 275 -18.93 23.83 -10.44
#